data_AF-A0A950PHS6-F1
#
_entry.id   AF-A0A950PHS6-F1
#
_cell.length_a   1.000
_cell.length_b   1.000
_cell.length_c   1.000
_cell.angle_alpha   90.00
_cell.angle_beta   90.00
_cell.angle_gamma   90.00
#
_symmetry.space_group_name_H-M   'P 1'
#
loop_
_entity.id
_entity.type
_entity.pdbx_description
1 polymer ?
#
loop_
_entity_poly.entity_id
_entity_poly.type
_entity_poly.pdbx_seq_one_letter_code
_entity_poly.pdbx_strand_id
1 'polypeptide(L)'
;MDRIRRLARRFAPLIFALCLTGAAVHAQGIQEAWRDIRWGESSAALLAHFGNRATALPRPLDFGDSYVDVVVRNVPIGGVPLIAFFQMDKRTRGLKRIQLERPRHGVNPPAFRGVLGGLEAAYGQPDAMCGIRPGPAGGYQSAAERIWRRDAVVIRAIFRGTTIEAFEGCLGGDLTSGPCGLTAQLLVRVSPPDQDAGTCPALRPGGQTHGG
;
A
#
# COMPACT_ATOMS: atom_id res chain seq x y z
N MET A 1 -42.79 -46.68 -12.59
CA MET A 1 -42.49 -45.24 -12.44
C MET A 1 -41.42 -45.04 -11.35
N ASP A 2 -40.20 -45.54 -11.55
CA ASP A 2 -39.20 -45.65 -10.46
C ASP A 2 -37.74 -45.37 -10.86
N ARG A 3 -37.55 -44.68 -12.01
CA ARG A 3 -36.21 -44.35 -12.55
C ARG A 3 -35.86 -42.87 -12.56
N ILE A 4 -36.74 -41.97 -12.12
CA ILE A 4 -36.55 -40.51 -12.21
C ILE A 4 -36.06 -39.88 -10.88
N ARG A 5 -35.94 -40.65 -9.77
CA ARG A 5 -35.50 -40.12 -8.46
C ARG A 5 -34.02 -40.35 -8.10
N ARG A 6 -33.20 -40.92 -9.00
CA ARG A 6 -31.79 -41.27 -8.72
C ARG A 6 -30.73 -40.42 -9.44
N LEU A 7 -31.09 -39.24 -9.95
CA LEU A 7 -30.13 -38.34 -10.60
C LEU A 7 -29.79 -37.06 -9.82
N ALA A 8 -30.35 -36.86 -8.62
CA ALA A 8 -30.19 -35.62 -7.86
C ALA A 8 -29.14 -35.69 -6.72
N ARG A 9 -28.22 -36.66 -6.72
CA ARG A 9 -27.35 -36.94 -5.56
C ARG A 9 -25.86 -37.16 -5.85
N ARG A 10 -25.36 -36.77 -7.02
CA ARG A 10 -23.94 -37.02 -7.40
C ARG A 10 -23.19 -35.84 -8.07
N PHE A 11 -23.66 -34.61 -7.94
CA PHE A 11 -22.96 -33.43 -8.49
C PHE A 11 -22.82 -32.28 -7.49
N ALA A 12 -22.51 -32.59 -6.24
CA ALA A 12 -22.38 -31.59 -5.17
C ALA A 12 -21.06 -31.59 -4.36
N PRO A 13 -19.89 -31.93 -4.96
CA PRO A 13 -18.66 -31.43 -4.33
C PRO A 13 -17.62 -30.87 -5.32
N LEU A 14 -18.01 -30.36 -6.49
CA LEU A 14 -17.02 -29.79 -7.44
C LEU A 14 -16.98 -28.25 -7.49
N ILE A 15 -17.97 -27.56 -6.93
CA ILE A 15 -18.02 -26.09 -6.95
C ILE A 15 -17.25 -25.46 -5.77
N PHE A 16 -17.02 -26.20 -4.67
CA PHE A 16 -16.31 -25.66 -3.51
C PHE A 16 -14.79 -25.59 -3.68
N ALA A 17 -14.22 -26.29 -4.67
CA ALA A 17 -12.77 -26.34 -4.88
C ALA A 17 -12.23 -25.16 -5.73
N LEU A 18 -13.08 -24.40 -6.42
CA LEU A 18 -12.63 -23.36 -7.35
C LEU A 18 -12.44 -21.98 -6.69
N CYS A 19 -12.93 -21.76 -5.47
CA CYS A 19 -12.85 -20.45 -4.81
C CYS A 19 -11.56 -20.24 -3.99
N LEU A 20 -10.75 -21.29 -3.77
CA LEU A 20 -9.55 -21.20 -2.91
C LEU A 20 -8.27 -20.80 -3.67
N THR A 21 -8.28 -20.80 -5.00
CA THR A 21 -7.09 -20.46 -5.80
C THR A 21 -6.91 -18.96 -6.04
N GLY A 22 -7.94 -18.14 -5.83
CA GLY A 22 -7.87 -16.69 -6.05
C GLY A 22 -7.03 -15.94 -5.01
N ALA A 23 -6.96 -16.42 -3.77
CA ALA A 23 -6.26 -15.73 -2.69
C ALA A 23 -4.72 -15.83 -2.82
N ALA A 24 -4.21 -16.94 -3.35
CA ALA A 24 -2.77 -17.18 -3.46
C ALA A 24 -2.08 -16.22 -4.45
N VAL A 25 -2.77 -15.88 -5.55
CA VAL A 25 -2.23 -14.98 -6.59
C VAL A 25 -2.02 -13.56 -6.08
N HIS A 26 -2.87 -13.10 -5.15
CA HIS A 26 -2.77 -11.73 -4.61
C HIS A 26 -1.58 -11.54 -3.65
N ALA A 27 -1.20 -12.58 -2.91
CA ALA A 27 -0.05 -12.52 -1.98
C ALA A 27 1.30 -12.56 -2.72
N GLN A 28 1.37 -13.26 -3.87
CA GLN A 28 2.60 -13.43 -4.66
C GLN A 28 3.13 -12.09 -5.20
N GLY A 29 2.27 -11.22 -5.75
CA GLY A 29 2.70 -9.96 -6.36
C GLY A 29 3.32 -8.94 -5.39
N ILE A 30 2.96 -9.00 -4.10
CA ILE A 30 3.45 -8.07 -3.06
C ILE A 30 4.84 -8.47 -2.58
N GLN A 31 5.10 -9.77 -2.45
CA GLN A 31 6.42 -10.29 -2.11
C GLN A 31 7.38 -10.16 -3.30
N GLU A 32 6.94 -10.43 -4.53
CA GLU A 32 7.74 -10.24 -5.75
C GLU A 32 8.17 -8.78 -5.99
N ALA A 33 7.47 -7.81 -5.40
CA ALA A 33 7.75 -6.41 -5.63
C ALA A 33 9.05 -5.93 -4.95
N TRP A 34 9.54 -6.61 -3.91
CA TRP A 34 10.76 -6.21 -3.20
C TRP A 34 11.45 -7.28 -2.32
N ARG A 35 10.97 -8.53 -2.23
CA ARG A 35 11.48 -9.53 -1.26
C ARG A 35 12.97 -9.87 -1.43
N ASP A 36 13.48 -9.78 -2.65
CA ASP A 36 14.85 -10.21 -2.97
C ASP A 36 15.82 -9.01 -3.15
N ILE A 37 15.35 -7.81 -2.81
CA ILE A 37 16.12 -6.57 -2.82
C ILE A 37 16.98 -6.49 -1.56
N ARG A 38 18.19 -5.93 -1.70
CA ARG A 38 19.09 -5.68 -0.57
C ARG A 38 19.26 -4.19 -0.31
N TRP A 39 19.00 -3.78 0.92
CA TRP A 39 19.31 -2.42 1.36
C TRP A 39 20.78 -2.09 1.11
N GLY A 40 21.04 -0.88 0.60
CA GLY A 40 22.36 -0.44 0.21
C GLY A 40 22.82 -0.87 -1.19
N GLU A 41 22.07 -1.70 -1.93
CA GLU A 41 22.46 -2.07 -3.29
C GLU A 41 22.39 -0.89 -4.27
N SER A 42 23.15 -0.96 -5.36
CA SER A 42 23.28 0.14 -6.32
C SER A 42 22.14 0.16 -7.34
N SER A 43 21.96 1.29 -8.03
CA SER A 43 21.04 1.41 -9.17
C SER A 43 21.32 0.37 -10.26
N ALA A 44 22.59 0.01 -10.49
CA ALA A 44 22.97 -1.02 -11.44
C ALA A 44 22.52 -2.43 -10.99
N ALA A 45 22.61 -2.72 -9.69
CA ALA A 45 22.10 -3.98 -9.14
C ALA A 45 20.57 -4.07 -9.27
N LEU A 46 19.86 -2.96 -9.01
CA LEU A 46 18.41 -2.89 -9.21
C LEU A 46 18.01 -3.09 -10.69
N LEU A 47 18.72 -2.45 -11.62
CA LEU A 47 18.49 -2.64 -13.06
C LEU A 47 18.74 -4.09 -13.48
N ALA A 48 19.80 -4.73 -12.98
CA ALA A 48 20.08 -6.14 -13.24
C ALA A 48 19.00 -7.05 -12.64
N HIS A 49 18.54 -6.76 -11.43
CA HIS A 49 17.51 -7.54 -10.73
C HIS A 49 16.17 -7.51 -11.47
N PHE A 50 15.73 -6.34 -11.91
CA PHE A 50 14.43 -6.16 -12.55
C PHE A 50 14.44 -6.28 -14.08
N GLY A 51 15.63 -6.28 -14.70
CA GLY A 51 15.81 -6.36 -16.15
C GLY A 51 14.92 -5.36 -16.89
N ASN A 52 14.20 -5.85 -17.90
CA ASN A 52 13.34 -5.04 -18.76
C ASN A 52 12.14 -4.40 -18.03
N ARG A 53 11.85 -4.77 -16.77
CA ARG A 53 10.79 -4.12 -15.98
C ARG A 53 11.26 -2.82 -15.33
N ALA A 54 12.56 -2.66 -15.12
CA ALA A 54 13.12 -1.44 -14.57
C ALA A 54 13.44 -0.43 -15.68
N THR A 55 13.26 0.83 -15.35
CA THR A 55 13.58 1.96 -16.22
C THR A 55 14.56 2.85 -15.47
N ALA A 56 15.74 3.05 -16.05
CA ALA A 56 16.64 4.12 -15.64
C ALA A 56 16.05 5.46 -16.10
N LEU A 57 15.94 6.42 -15.20
CA LEU A 57 15.47 7.76 -15.52
C LEU A 57 16.60 8.56 -16.18
N PRO A 58 16.30 9.35 -17.22
CA PRO A 58 17.31 10.18 -17.89
C PRO A 58 17.87 11.27 -16.97
N ARG A 59 17.08 11.69 -15.96
CA ARG A 59 17.51 12.57 -14.88
C ARG A 59 16.96 12.04 -13.56
N PRO A 60 17.79 11.95 -12.50
CA PRO A 60 17.30 11.57 -11.19
C PRO A 60 16.25 12.57 -10.67
N LEU A 61 15.23 12.04 -10.00
CA LEU A 61 14.29 12.84 -9.23
C LEU A 61 14.86 13.09 -7.83
N ASP A 62 14.81 14.33 -7.36
CA ASP A 62 15.28 14.69 -6.03
C ASP A 62 14.19 14.42 -4.97
N PHE A 63 14.56 13.72 -3.90
CA PHE A 63 13.68 13.38 -2.76
C PHE A 63 14.35 13.79 -1.42
N GLY A 64 14.86 15.02 -1.34
CA GLY A 64 15.40 15.58 -0.09
C GLY A 64 16.75 14.97 0.25
N ASP A 65 16.79 13.97 1.13
CA ASP A 65 18.02 13.25 1.50
C ASP A 65 18.32 12.04 0.60
N SER A 66 17.46 11.80 -0.39
CA SER A 66 17.55 10.69 -1.34
C SER A 66 17.26 11.16 -2.76
N TYR A 67 17.53 10.31 -3.74
CA TYR A 67 17.19 10.54 -5.14
C TYR A 67 16.62 9.25 -5.77
N VAL A 68 15.92 9.37 -6.88
CA VAL A 68 15.42 8.23 -7.64
C VAL A 68 15.94 8.31 -9.06
N ASP A 69 16.69 7.29 -9.47
CA ASP A 69 17.13 7.12 -10.86
C ASP A 69 16.68 5.80 -11.48
N VAL A 70 16.03 4.91 -10.70
CA VAL A 70 15.43 3.66 -11.17
C VAL A 70 13.98 3.60 -10.73
N VAL A 71 13.10 3.19 -11.65
CA VAL A 71 11.68 2.94 -11.36
C VAL A 71 11.23 1.60 -11.97
N VAL A 72 10.25 0.96 -11.34
CA VAL A 72 9.51 -0.17 -11.92
C VAL A 72 8.03 0.19 -11.95
N ARG A 73 7.40 0.05 -13.12
CA ARG A 73 5.99 0.40 -13.33
C ARG A 73 5.09 -0.83 -13.24
N ASN A 74 3.80 -0.60 -13.01
CA ASN A 74 2.75 -1.62 -12.96
C ASN A 74 3.01 -2.71 -11.91
N VAL A 75 3.55 -2.32 -10.75
CA VAL A 75 3.73 -3.21 -9.60
C VAL A 75 2.36 -3.43 -8.95
N PRO A 76 1.81 -4.66 -8.95
CA PRO A 76 0.47 -4.90 -8.43
C PRO A 76 0.47 -5.07 -6.91
N ILE A 77 -0.36 -4.29 -6.21
CA ILE A 77 -0.71 -4.56 -4.81
C ILE A 77 -2.23 -4.64 -4.70
N GLY A 78 -2.76 -5.80 -4.32
CA GLY A 78 -4.20 -6.01 -4.18
C GLY A 78 -4.99 -5.66 -5.46
N GLY A 79 -4.43 -5.99 -6.62
CA GLY A 79 -5.03 -5.69 -7.94
C GLY A 79 -4.83 -4.25 -8.42
N VAL A 80 -4.17 -3.40 -7.64
CA VAL A 80 -3.92 -1.98 -7.99
C VAL A 80 -2.51 -1.83 -8.54
N PRO A 81 -2.33 -1.33 -9.78
CA PRO A 81 -1.01 -1.08 -10.34
C PRO A 81 -0.42 0.21 -9.76
N LEU A 82 0.79 0.10 -9.20
CA LEU A 82 1.59 1.17 -8.65
C LEU A 82 2.92 1.33 -9.41
N ILE A 83 3.62 2.43 -9.18
CA ILE A 83 4.98 2.67 -9.63
C ILE A 83 5.89 2.59 -8.41
N ALA A 84 6.87 1.68 -8.42
CA ALA A 84 7.92 1.62 -7.41
C ALA A 84 9.04 2.60 -7.78
N PHE A 85 9.31 3.53 -6.87
CA PHE A 85 10.43 4.46 -6.90
C PHE A 85 11.49 3.99 -5.91
N PHE A 86 12.66 3.61 -6.43
CA PHE A 86 13.80 3.17 -5.62
C PHE A 86 14.59 4.39 -5.18
N GLN A 87 14.39 4.78 -3.92
CA GLN A 87 15.04 5.95 -3.34
C GLN A 87 16.42 5.57 -2.82
N MET A 88 17.43 6.13 -3.46
CA MET A 88 18.84 5.94 -3.21
C MET A 88 19.35 7.02 -2.26
N ASP A 89 20.15 6.65 -1.27
CA ASP A 89 20.77 7.60 -0.35
C ASP A 89 21.78 8.48 -1.11
N LYS A 90 21.73 9.80 -0.92
CA LYS A 90 22.63 10.73 -1.64
C LYS A 90 24.10 10.56 -1.26
N ARG A 91 24.39 10.10 -0.03
CA ARG A 91 25.74 9.93 0.50
C ARG A 91 26.32 8.57 0.12
N THR A 92 25.58 7.49 0.35
CA THR A 92 26.08 6.12 0.10
C THR A 92 25.81 5.63 -1.32
N ARG A 93 24.89 6.27 -2.04
CA ARG A 93 24.43 5.86 -3.39
C ARG A 93 23.75 4.48 -3.41
N GLY A 94 23.45 3.93 -2.24
CA GLY A 94 22.78 2.65 -2.07
C GLY A 94 21.29 2.81 -1.80
N LEU A 95 20.51 1.75 -2.07
CA LEU A 95 19.07 1.74 -1.83
C LEU A 95 18.77 1.99 -0.35
N LYS A 96 17.96 3.02 -0.10
CA LYS A 96 17.53 3.45 1.23
C LYS A 96 16.09 3.07 1.52
N ARG A 97 15.23 3.23 0.52
CA ARG A 97 13.77 3.13 0.67
C ARG A 97 13.11 2.84 -0.66
N ILE A 98 11.99 2.13 -0.62
CA ILE A 98 11.11 1.95 -1.77
C ILE A 98 9.81 2.71 -1.47
N GLN A 99 9.38 3.53 -2.43
CA GLN A 99 8.10 4.22 -2.35
C GLN A 99 7.26 3.79 -3.56
N LEU A 100 6.16 3.10 -3.31
CA LEU A 100 5.18 2.76 -4.33
C LEU A 100 4.08 3.80 -4.32
N GLU A 101 3.82 4.38 -5.49
CA GLU A 101 2.79 5.41 -5.64
C GLU A 101 1.89 5.14 -6.82
N ARG A 102 0.68 5.68 -6.75
CA ARG A 102 -0.18 5.82 -7.92
C ARG A 102 -0.12 7.26 -8.42
N PRO A 103 -0.10 7.52 -9.75
CA PRO A 103 -0.30 8.86 -10.28
C PRO A 103 -1.54 9.51 -9.66
N ARG A 104 -1.48 10.80 -9.33
CA ARG A 104 -2.52 11.50 -8.54
C ARG A 104 -3.95 11.31 -9.08
N HIS A 105 -4.12 11.31 -10.40
CA HIS A 105 -5.44 11.10 -11.04
C HIS A 105 -6.02 9.69 -10.84
N GLY A 106 -5.18 8.73 -10.45
CA GLY A 106 -5.61 7.39 -10.11
C GLY A 106 -5.96 7.19 -8.62
N VAL A 107 -5.64 8.13 -7.73
CA VAL A 107 -5.87 7.88 -6.30
C VAL A 107 -7.37 8.02 -6.00
N ASN A 108 -8.01 6.92 -5.62
CA ASN A 108 -9.43 6.86 -5.27
C ASN A 108 -9.69 5.83 -4.15
N PRO A 109 -10.87 5.84 -3.51
CA PRO A 109 -11.16 4.92 -2.40
C PRO A 109 -11.04 3.43 -2.75
N PRO A 110 -11.53 2.95 -3.91
CA PRO A 110 -11.32 1.55 -4.31
C PRO A 110 -9.83 1.17 -4.40
N ALA A 111 -8.98 2.04 -4.93
CA ALA A 111 -7.54 1.79 -5.01
C ALA A 111 -6.90 1.69 -3.62
N PHE A 112 -7.29 2.56 -2.69
CA PHE A 112 -6.80 2.47 -1.31
C PHE A 112 -7.23 1.16 -0.64
N ARG A 113 -8.51 0.79 -0.75
CA ARG A 113 -9.05 -0.47 -0.21
C ARG A 113 -8.37 -1.69 -0.82
N GLY A 114 -8.15 -1.69 -2.13
CA GLY A 114 -7.42 -2.75 -2.82
C GLY A 114 -6.01 -2.90 -2.28
N VAL A 115 -5.25 -1.80 -2.18
CA VAL A 115 -3.89 -1.81 -1.62
C VAL A 115 -3.87 -2.31 -0.17
N LEU A 116 -4.76 -1.82 0.70
CA LEU A 116 -4.84 -2.29 2.09
C LEU A 116 -5.19 -3.79 2.16
N GLY A 117 -6.22 -4.23 1.44
CA GLY A 117 -6.62 -5.64 1.43
C GLY A 117 -5.50 -6.55 0.92
N GLY A 118 -4.73 -6.09 -0.07
CA GLY A 118 -3.54 -6.80 -0.54
C GLY A 118 -2.47 -6.91 0.54
N LEU A 119 -2.13 -5.80 1.20
CA LEU A 119 -1.13 -5.80 2.27
C LEU A 119 -1.58 -6.66 3.47
N GLU A 120 -2.84 -6.61 3.84
CA GLU A 120 -3.41 -7.44 4.91
C GLU A 120 -3.39 -8.93 4.55
N ALA A 121 -3.69 -9.28 3.29
CA ALA A 121 -3.58 -10.65 2.80
C ALA A 121 -2.13 -11.16 2.82
N ALA A 122 -1.15 -10.29 2.56
CA ALA A 122 0.26 -10.66 2.51
C ALA A 122 0.95 -10.67 3.89
N TYR A 123 0.57 -9.78 4.80
CA TYR A 123 1.30 -9.51 6.04
C TYR A 123 0.45 -9.63 7.31
N GLY A 124 -0.82 -10.01 7.19
CA GLY A 124 -1.78 -10.02 8.29
C GLY A 124 -2.24 -8.61 8.68
N GLN A 125 -2.85 -8.50 9.86
CA GLN A 125 -3.29 -7.20 10.37
C GLN A 125 -2.09 -6.26 10.67
N PRO A 126 -2.27 -4.93 10.50
CA PRO A 126 -1.23 -3.95 10.80
C PRO A 126 -0.94 -3.89 12.31
N ASP A 127 0.32 -3.67 12.68
CA ASP A 127 0.72 -3.50 14.08
C ASP A 127 0.32 -2.13 14.64
N ALA A 128 0.09 -1.15 13.76
CA ALA A 128 -0.41 0.16 14.15
C ALA A 128 -1.31 0.77 13.07
N MET A 129 -2.33 1.48 13.55
CA MET A 129 -3.28 2.23 12.73
C MET A 129 -3.32 3.66 13.26
N CYS A 130 -2.94 4.62 12.42
CA CYS A 130 -2.86 6.02 12.83
C CYS A 130 -3.66 6.91 11.90
N GLY A 131 -4.03 8.08 12.41
CA GLY A 131 -4.79 9.06 11.65
C GLY A 131 -4.45 10.48 12.09
N ILE A 132 -4.22 11.35 11.12
CA ILE A 132 -4.12 12.79 11.32
C ILE A 132 -5.47 13.37 10.90
N ARG A 133 -6.15 14.00 11.86
CA ARG A 133 -7.37 14.75 11.58
C ARG A 133 -7.01 16.07 10.87
N PRO A 134 -7.88 16.56 9.99
CA PRO A 134 -7.66 17.85 9.34
C PRO A 134 -7.65 18.96 10.40
N GLY A 135 -6.68 19.86 10.29
CA GLY A 135 -6.57 21.02 11.16
C GLY A 135 -5.44 21.97 10.75
N PRO A 136 -5.36 23.17 11.36
CA PRO A 136 -4.39 24.21 10.97
C PRO A 136 -2.94 23.73 11.03
N ALA A 137 -2.59 22.96 12.07
CA ALA A 137 -1.24 22.41 12.26
C ALA A 137 -0.83 21.42 11.15
N GLY A 138 -1.80 20.81 10.47
CA GLY A 138 -1.58 19.88 9.35
C GLY A 138 -1.83 20.52 7.97
N GLY A 139 -1.97 21.84 7.88
CA GLY A 139 -2.35 22.51 6.62
C GLY A 139 -3.70 22.02 6.08
N TYR A 140 -4.62 21.67 6.99
CA TYR A 140 -5.92 21.06 6.69
C TYR A 140 -5.85 19.71 5.93
N GLN A 141 -4.68 19.06 5.92
CA GLN A 141 -4.55 17.71 5.40
C GLN A 141 -5.05 16.70 6.43
N SER A 142 -5.76 15.69 5.95
CA SER A 142 -6.05 14.46 6.66
C SER A 142 -5.11 13.36 6.19
N ALA A 143 -4.76 12.44 7.08
CA ALA A 143 -4.01 11.25 6.70
C ALA A 143 -4.48 10.02 7.48
N ALA A 144 -4.42 8.86 6.85
CA ALA A 144 -4.60 7.57 7.48
C ALA A 144 -3.40 6.69 7.15
N GLU A 145 -2.87 6.04 8.17
CA GLU A 145 -1.68 5.21 8.06
C GLU A 145 -1.91 3.83 8.64
N ARG A 146 -1.30 2.83 8.00
CA ARG A 146 -1.23 1.44 8.48
C ARG A 146 0.22 1.00 8.42
N ILE A 147 0.69 0.37 9.50
CA ILE A 147 2.09 -0.03 9.65
C ILE A 147 2.17 -1.52 9.90
N TRP A 148 3.04 -2.19 9.14
CA TRP A 148 3.48 -3.55 9.39
C TRP A 148 4.99 -3.55 9.62
N ARG A 149 5.45 -4.33 10.60
CA ARG A 149 6.84 -4.60 10.94
C ARG A 149 7.06 -6.09 10.75
N ARG A 150 7.80 -6.46 9.71
CA ARG A 150 8.05 -7.86 9.34
C ARG A 150 9.51 -7.97 8.95
N ASP A 151 10.20 -9.03 9.38
CA ASP A 151 11.53 -9.42 8.86
C ASP A 151 12.52 -8.25 8.65
N ALA A 152 12.69 -7.41 9.69
CA ALA A 152 13.56 -6.23 9.65
C ALA A 152 13.25 -5.22 8.53
N VAL A 153 11.98 -5.13 8.13
CA VAL A 153 11.42 -4.05 7.31
C VAL A 153 10.19 -3.44 7.96
N VAL A 154 9.97 -2.16 7.68
CA VAL A 154 8.74 -1.45 8.00
C VAL A 154 8.02 -1.15 6.70
N ILE A 155 6.76 -1.57 6.64
CA ILE A 155 5.84 -1.30 5.54
C ILE A 155 4.80 -0.32 6.06
N ARG A 156 4.68 0.84 5.40
CA ARG A 156 3.74 1.90 5.78
C ARG A 156 2.85 2.24 4.59
N ALA A 157 1.57 1.91 4.68
CA ALA A 157 0.58 2.41 3.75
C ALA A 157 0.07 3.77 4.25
N ILE A 158 0.09 4.78 3.39
CA ILE A 158 -0.30 6.16 3.69
C ILE A 158 -1.34 6.59 2.67
N PHE A 159 -2.49 7.00 3.17
CA PHE A 159 -3.46 7.78 2.41
C PHE A 159 -3.48 9.20 2.97
N ARG A 160 -3.29 10.21 2.12
CA ARG A 160 -3.29 11.63 2.53
C ARG A 160 -4.14 12.44 1.57
N GLY A 161 -4.90 13.41 2.07
CA GLY A 161 -5.67 14.32 1.22
C GLY A 161 -6.05 15.63 1.93
N THR A 162 -6.52 16.59 1.16
CA THR A 162 -7.03 17.90 1.64
C THR A 162 -8.47 17.83 2.16
N THR A 163 -9.19 16.74 1.89
CA THR A 163 -10.61 16.65 2.25
C THR A 163 -10.81 15.87 3.55
N ILE A 164 -11.72 16.36 4.39
CA ILE A 164 -12.27 15.68 5.58
C ILE A 164 -12.71 14.25 5.27
N GLU A 165 -13.07 13.99 4.01
CA GLU A 165 -13.57 12.74 3.46
C GLU A 165 -12.58 11.57 3.57
N ALA A 166 -11.26 11.82 3.66
CA ALA A 166 -10.30 10.75 3.94
C ALA A 166 -10.54 10.09 5.32
N PHE A 167 -11.12 10.84 6.26
CA PHE A 167 -11.45 10.37 7.60
C PHE A 167 -12.92 9.94 7.73
N GLU A 168 -13.86 10.74 7.20
CA GLU A 168 -15.30 10.54 7.45
C GLU A 168 -16.03 9.78 6.31
N GLY A 169 -15.53 9.81 5.08
CA GLY A 169 -16.24 9.28 3.91
C GLY A 169 -15.69 7.97 3.35
N CYS A 170 -14.37 7.79 3.33
CA CYS A 170 -13.74 6.65 2.67
C CYS A 170 -13.19 5.57 3.64
N LEU A 171 -13.04 5.90 4.94
CA LEU A 171 -12.53 5.03 6.00
C LEU A 171 -13.43 4.91 7.23
N GLY A 172 -14.66 5.46 7.16
CA GLY A 172 -15.67 5.41 8.23
C GLY A 172 -16.26 4.01 8.51
N GLY A 173 -15.62 2.95 8.04
CA GLY A 173 -16.06 1.57 8.21
C GLY A 173 -17.12 1.11 7.19
N ASP A 174 -17.82 2.02 6.52
CA ASP A 174 -18.75 1.69 5.43
C ASP A 174 -18.07 1.79 4.07
N LEU A 175 -17.94 0.66 3.37
CA LEU A 175 -17.27 0.57 2.07
C LEU A 175 -18.20 0.93 0.89
N THR A 176 -19.48 1.19 1.15
CA THR A 176 -20.53 1.46 0.16
C THR A 176 -20.75 2.95 -0.12
N SER A 177 -20.11 3.83 0.66
CA SER A 177 -20.19 5.28 0.50
C SER A 177 -19.64 5.73 -0.87
N GLY A 178 -20.35 6.67 -1.51
CA GLY A 178 -20.16 7.13 -2.91
C GLY A 178 -18.79 7.74 -3.25
N PRO A 179 -18.58 8.21 -4.50
CA PRO A 179 -17.26 8.58 -5.00
C PRO A 179 -16.68 9.81 -4.26
N CYS A 180 -15.57 9.60 -3.54
CA CYS A 180 -14.82 10.66 -2.86
C CYS A 180 -14.06 11.57 -3.88
N GLY A 181 -14.16 12.90 -3.73
CA GLY A 181 -13.54 13.92 -4.60
C GLY A 181 -12.07 14.25 -4.28
N LEU A 182 -11.32 14.76 -5.26
CA LEU A 182 -9.88 14.51 -5.45
C LEU A 182 -8.90 15.61 -4.94
N THR A 183 -7.87 15.19 -4.20
CA THR A 183 -6.41 15.52 -4.35
C THR A 183 -5.60 14.60 -3.41
N ALA A 184 -5.89 13.30 -3.45
CA ALA A 184 -5.31 12.35 -2.52
C ALA A 184 -3.98 11.78 -3.03
N GLN A 185 -3.11 11.40 -2.09
CA GLN A 185 -1.92 10.59 -2.32
C GLN A 185 -2.15 9.22 -1.69
N LEU A 186 -1.74 8.19 -2.42
CA LEU A 186 -1.63 6.82 -1.93
C LEU A 186 -0.19 6.38 -2.09
N LEU A 187 0.45 6.10 -0.96
CA LEU A 187 1.85 5.71 -0.89
C LEU A 187 1.94 4.39 -0.12
N VAL A 188 2.73 3.44 -0.62
CA VAL A 188 3.24 2.32 0.19
C VAL A 188 4.73 2.50 0.29
N ARG A 189 5.22 2.66 1.51
CA ARG A 189 6.64 2.85 1.79
C ARG A 189 7.21 1.60 2.43
N VAL A 190 8.35 1.14 1.94
CA VAL A 190 9.11 0.02 2.48
C VAL A 190 10.52 0.52 2.82
N SER A 191 10.97 0.34 4.05
CA SER A 191 12.30 0.76 4.50
C SER A 191 12.82 -0.11 5.65
N PRO A 192 14.13 -0.08 5.91
CA PRO A 192 14.69 -0.55 7.18
C PRO A 192 14.06 0.18 8.39
N PRO A 193 13.95 -0.46 9.57
CA PRO A 193 13.39 0.14 10.78
C PRO A 193 14.08 1.42 11.23
N ASP A 194 15.40 1.49 11.11
CA ASP A 194 16.23 2.66 11.46
C ASP A 194 16.05 3.85 10.49
N GLN A 195 15.43 3.61 9.33
CA GLN A 195 15.26 4.59 8.26
C GLN A 195 13.79 5.00 8.07
N ASP A 196 12.86 4.44 8.86
CA ASP A 196 11.47 4.88 8.92
C ASP A 196 11.31 6.03 9.94
N ALA A 197 11.48 7.27 9.48
CA ALA A 197 11.33 8.46 10.33
C ALA A 197 9.86 8.83 10.66
N GLY A 198 8.88 8.01 10.27
CA GLY A 198 7.46 8.33 10.40
C GLY A 198 6.91 8.11 11.82
N THR A 199 6.41 9.15 12.47
CA THR A 199 5.64 8.99 13.71
C THR A 199 4.24 8.45 13.43
N CYS A 200 3.77 7.51 14.23
CA CYS A 200 2.40 7.00 14.20
C CYS A 200 1.70 7.41 15.51
N PRO A 201 1.29 8.68 15.66
CA PRO A 201 0.55 9.08 16.85
C PRO A 201 -0.81 8.37 16.84
N ALA A 202 -1.15 7.71 17.94
CA ALA A 202 -2.49 7.15 18.12
C ALA A 202 -3.54 8.26 17.96
N LEU A 203 -4.68 7.92 17.37
CA LEU A 203 -5.85 8.80 17.38
C LEU A 203 -6.19 9.10 18.84
N ARG A 204 -5.95 10.33 19.31
CA ARG A 204 -6.45 10.76 20.62
C ARG A 204 -7.98 10.74 20.54
N PRO A 205 -8.68 10.03 21.45
CA PRO A 205 -10.12 10.26 21.62
C PRO A 205 -10.31 11.74 21.93
N GLY A 206 -11.28 12.36 21.26
CA GLY A 206 -11.53 13.79 21.34
C GLY A 206 -11.55 14.25 22.79
N GLY A 207 -10.80 15.32 23.08
CA GLY A 207 -10.84 15.96 24.38
C GLY A 207 -12.29 16.29 24.71
N GLN A 208 -12.79 15.75 25.81
CA GLN A 208 -13.99 16.26 26.43
C GLN A 208 -13.76 17.75 26.71
N THR A 209 -14.48 18.60 26.00
CA THR A 209 -14.69 19.98 26.42
C THR A 209 -15.53 19.94 27.68
N HIS A 210 -14.90 19.84 28.85
CA HIS A 210 -15.51 20.35 30.07
C HIS A 210 -15.33 21.87 30.07
N GLY A 211 -16.33 22.58 29.55
CA GLY A 211 -16.56 23.99 29.84
C GLY A 211 -17.53 24.08 31.01
N GLY A 212 -17.10 24.79 32.06
CA GLY A 212 -17.89 25.06 33.27
C GLY A 212 -18.83 26.25 33.13
#